data_AF-A0AAD3B413-F1
#
_entry.id   AF-A0AAD3B413-F1
#
_cell.length_a   1.000
_cell.length_b   1.000
_cell.length_c   1.000
_cell.angle_alpha   90.00
_cell.angle_beta   90.00
_cell.angle_gamma   90.00
#
_symmetry.space_group_name_H-M   'P 1'
#
loop_
_entity.id
_entity.type
_entity.pdbx_description
1 polymer ?
#
loop_
_entity_poly.entity_id
_entity_poly.type
_entity_poly.pdbx_seq_one_letter_code
_entity_poly.pdbx_strand_id
1 'polypeptide(L)'
;MLIPMSLNPPEMWGQYLDPKFREFAPSADMKIKGEPISQKISPQVEAEGNKQMMQAHPHAYLNRYNPESHVQAMVQMGVDVAFIYPTYGLWLFAIDSLPAEVMGAFVRAYNRWLSEEFCSYDPARLKGVAAVNQHDPEDMVKELHRMTKLGWKAVFLRPNPVKGRILSDPAYEPFWTSNSHFENKRR
;
A
#
# COMPACT_ATOMS: atom_id res chain seq x y z
N MET A 1 9.11 14.92 -10.21
CA MET A 1 8.58 13.68 -10.83
C MET A 1 7.67 13.06 -9.79
N LEU A 2 6.35 13.07 -10.02
CA LEU A 2 5.40 12.44 -9.10
C LEU A 2 5.65 10.93 -9.13
N ILE A 3 6.21 10.39 -8.05
CA ILE A 3 6.33 8.94 -7.87
C ILE A 3 4.90 8.39 -7.78
N PRO A 4 4.54 7.30 -8.48
CA PRO A 4 3.19 6.76 -8.50
C PRO A 4 2.84 6.13 -7.15
N MET A 5 2.58 6.98 -6.15
CA MET A 5 2.29 6.58 -4.79
C MET A 5 0.94 7.13 -4.36
N SER A 6 0.18 6.32 -3.65
CA SER A 6 -1.08 6.75 -3.04
C SER A 6 -0.82 7.30 -1.64
N LEU A 7 -1.39 8.48 -1.35
CA LEU A 7 -1.48 8.95 0.03
C LEU A 7 -2.79 8.43 0.61
N ASN A 8 -2.70 7.35 1.39
CA ASN A 8 -3.88 6.73 1.97
C ASN A 8 -4.48 7.66 3.04
N PRO A 9 -5.74 8.11 2.90
CA PRO A 9 -6.35 9.03 3.85
C PRO A 9 -6.60 8.33 5.19
N PRO A 10 -6.33 8.93 6.36
CA PRO A 10 -6.56 8.28 7.66
C PRO A 10 -7.99 7.71 7.81
N GLU A 11 -8.96 8.38 7.19
CA GLU A 11 -10.37 8.02 7.18
C GLU A 11 -10.64 6.66 6.52
N MET A 12 -9.78 6.20 5.59
CA MET A 12 -9.97 4.89 4.94
C MET A 12 -9.94 3.76 5.95
N TRP A 13 -9.20 3.87 7.05
CA TRP A 13 -9.16 2.79 8.05
C TRP A 13 -10.51 2.59 8.75
N GLY A 14 -11.28 3.66 9.00
CA GLY A 14 -12.62 3.54 9.59
C GLY A 14 -13.62 2.79 8.70
N GLN A 15 -13.48 2.97 7.39
CA GLN A 15 -14.35 2.36 6.38
C GLN A 15 -13.89 0.95 5.98
N TYR A 16 -12.58 0.76 5.83
CA TYR A 16 -12.01 -0.43 5.20
C TYR A 16 -11.48 -1.47 6.18
N LEU A 17 -11.04 -1.06 7.38
CA LEU A 17 -10.55 -1.98 8.40
C LEU A 17 -11.71 -2.76 9.02
N ASP A 18 -11.55 -4.08 9.13
CA ASP A 18 -12.54 -4.96 9.75
C ASP A 18 -12.87 -4.46 11.17
N PRO A 19 -14.17 -4.33 11.53
CA PRO A 19 -14.60 -3.84 12.84
C PRO A 19 -13.86 -4.44 14.04
N LYS A 20 -13.49 -5.73 13.97
CA LYS A 20 -12.78 -6.40 15.07
C LYS A 20 -11.36 -5.86 15.33
N PHE A 21 -10.76 -5.17 14.36
CA PHE A 21 -9.40 -4.62 14.45
C PHE A 21 -9.39 -3.09 14.53
N ARG A 22 -10.55 -2.43 14.68
CA ARG A 22 -10.64 -0.96 14.74
C ARG A 22 -9.87 -0.33 15.89
N GLU A 23 -9.63 -1.06 16.98
CA GLU A 23 -8.76 -0.59 18.07
C GLU A 23 -7.31 -0.32 17.64
N PHE A 24 -6.90 -0.87 16.49
CA PHE A 24 -5.57 -0.65 15.91
C PHE A 24 -5.57 0.48 14.87
N ALA A 25 -6.73 1.03 14.48
CA ALA A 25 -6.80 2.04 13.43
C ALA A 25 -5.85 3.22 13.73
N PRO A 26 -5.02 3.63 12.76
CA PRO A 26 -4.13 4.77 12.91
C PRO A 26 -4.89 6.04 13.30
N SER A 27 -4.35 6.77 14.28
CA SER A 27 -4.78 8.13 14.59
C SER A 27 -4.38 9.12 13.49
N ALA A 28 -4.94 10.33 13.52
CA ALA A 28 -4.61 11.39 12.57
C ALA A 28 -3.13 11.83 12.63
N ASP A 29 -2.46 11.65 13.77
CA ASP A 29 -1.02 11.86 13.95
C ASP A 29 -0.18 10.59 13.68
N MET A 30 -0.72 9.64 12.90
CA MET A 30 -0.04 8.45 12.39
C MET A 30 0.51 7.52 13.48
N LYS A 31 -0.30 7.26 14.51
CA LYS A 31 0.04 6.33 15.60
C LYS A 31 -0.92 5.16 15.68
N ILE A 32 -0.43 4.01 16.10
CA ILE A 32 -1.24 2.85 16.48
C ILE A 32 -1.06 2.65 17.98
N LYS A 33 -2.17 2.71 18.74
CA LYS A 33 -2.15 2.58 20.21
C LYS A 33 -1.13 3.52 20.89
N GLY A 34 -0.96 4.74 20.35
CA GLY A 34 -0.03 5.75 20.86
C GLY A 34 1.41 5.64 20.34
N GLU A 35 1.75 4.57 19.63
CA GLU A 35 3.08 4.36 19.06
C GLU A 35 3.15 4.88 17.62
N PRO A 36 4.15 5.70 17.26
CA PRO A 36 4.34 6.20 15.90
C PRO A 36 4.53 5.09 14.86
N ILE A 37 3.84 5.20 13.72
CA ILE A 37 4.01 4.31 12.56
C ILE A 37 5.30 4.65 11.81
N SER A 38 5.59 5.94 11.61
CA SER A 38 6.76 6.40 10.90
C SER A 38 8.03 6.22 11.72
N GLN A 39 9.15 5.94 11.04
CA GLN A 39 10.46 6.08 11.67
C GLN A 39 10.74 7.54 12.03
N LYS A 40 11.73 7.76 12.91
CA LYS A 40 12.12 9.03 13.53
C LYS A 40 12.58 10.11 12.53
N ILE A 41 11.68 10.55 11.66
CA ILE A 41 11.86 11.76 10.85
C ILE A 41 11.76 12.94 11.83
N SER A 42 12.75 13.82 11.83
CA SER A 42 12.68 15.00 12.69
C SER A 42 11.59 15.94 12.18
N PRO A 43 10.93 16.70 13.06
CA PRO A 43 9.91 17.69 12.64
C PRO A 43 10.43 18.67 11.58
N GLN A 44 11.73 18.99 11.62
CA GLN A 44 12.36 19.88 10.64
C GLN A 44 12.44 19.23 9.25
N VAL A 45 12.83 17.96 9.16
CA VAL A 45 12.90 17.23 7.88
C VAL A 45 11.51 17.04 7.31
N GLU A 46 10.51 16.75 8.15
CA GLU A 46 9.12 16.64 7.73
C GLU A 46 8.59 17.97 7.17
N ALA A 47 8.81 19.08 7.91
CA ALA A 47 8.36 20.40 7.49
C ALA A 47 9.00 20.84 6.15
N GLU A 48 10.31 20.61 5.99
CA GLU A 48 11.01 20.95 4.75
C GLU A 48 10.57 20.05 3.59
N GLY A 49 10.38 18.76 3.82
CA GLY A 49 9.84 17.84 2.81
C GLY A 49 8.44 18.25 2.35
N ASN A 50 7.55 18.60 3.28
CA ASN A 50 6.20 19.07 2.96
C ASN A 50 6.22 20.38 2.16
N LYS A 51 7.09 21.32 2.54
CA LYS A 51 7.28 22.58 1.81
C LYS A 51 7.74 22.33 0.38
N GLN A 52 8.74 21.47 0.18
CA GLN A 52 9.25 21.13 -1.15
C GLN A 52 8.17 20.44 -2.01
N MET A 53 7.42 19.51 -1.44
CA MET A 53 6.31 18.84 -2.12
C MET A 53 5.21 19.82 -2.53
N MET A 54 4.80 20.73 -1.65
CA MET A 54 3.80 21.74 -1.95
C MET A 54 4.28 22.71 -3.05
N GLN A 55 5.56 23.10 -3.04
CA GLN A 55 6.12 23.98 -4.07
C GLN A 55 6.23 23.29 -5.43
N ALA A 56 6.64 22.02 -5.46
CA ALA A 56 6.81 21.27 -6.69
C ALA A 56 5.47 20.81 -7.30
N HIS A 57 4.50 20.47 -6.46
CA HIS A 57 3.24 19.82 -6.86
C HIS A 57 2.02 20.40 -6.13
N PRO A 58 1.75 21.71 -6.21
CA PRO A 58 0.75 22.38 -5.40
C PRO A 58 -0.66 21.83 -5.61
N HIS A 59 -1.04 21.51 -6.86
CA HIS A 59 -2.35 20.95 -7.16
C HIS A 59 -2.57 19.58 -6.50
N ALA A 60 -1.59 18.68 -6.62
CA ALA A 60 -1.68 17.36 -6.01
C ALA A 60 -1.67 17.45 -4.48
N TYR A 61 -0.82 18.31 -3.91
CA TYR A 61 -0.72 18.51 -2.47
C TYR A 61 -2.04 19.03 -1.87
N LEU A 62 -2.64 20.07 -2.46
CA LEU A 62 -3.90 20.65 -1.98
C LEU A 62 -5.09 19.68 -2.12
N ASN A 63 -5.06 18.80 -3.12
CA ASN A 63 -6.04 17.74 -3.32
C ASN A 63 -5.68 16.43 -2.58
N ARG A 64 -4.70 16.47 -1.67
CA ARG A 64 -4.25 15.32 -0.85
C ARG A 64 -3.87 14.09 -1.69
N TYR A 65 -3.32 14.31 -2.88
CA TYR A 65 -2.91 13.25 -3.81
C TYR A 65 -4.03 12.25 -4.12
N ASN A 66 -5.27 12.74 -4.24
CA ASN A 66 -6.41 11.94 -4.65
C ASN A 66 -6.26 11.39 -6.10
N PRO A 67 -7.09 10.43 -6.51
CA PRO A 67 -6.97 9.78 -7.83
C PRO A 67 -7.08 10.76 -9.01
N GLU A 68 -7.97 11.74 -8.92
CA GLU A 68 -8.15 12.77 -9.95
C GLU A 68 -6.87 13.58 -10.17
N SER A 69 -6.28 14.10 -9.09
CA SER A 69 -5.04 14.87 -9.18
C SER A 69 -3.88 14.03 -9.75
N HIS A 70 -3.92 12.72 -9.52
CA HIS A 70 -2.96 11.76 -10.08
C HIS A 70 -3.13 11.62 -11.60
N VAL A 71 -4.35 11.38 -12.08
CA VAL A 71 -4.65 11.24 -13.51
C VAL A 71 -4.35 12.53 -14.26
N GLN A 72 -4.69 13.69 -13.69
CA GLN A 72 -4.35 14.99 -14.29
C GLN A 72 -2.83 15.17 -14.43
N ALA A 73 -2.06 14.79 -13.41
CA ALA A 73 -0.60 14.83 -13.50
C ALA A 73 -0.06 13.85 -14.56
N MET A 74 -0.64 12.64 -14.66
CA MET A 74 -0.30 11.68 -15.71
C MET A 74 -0.52 12.27 -17.10
N VAL A 75 -1.67 12.92 -17.35
CA VAL A 75 -1.97 13.57 -18.62
C VAL A 75 -0.96 14.67 -18.94
N GLN A 76 -0.63 15.52 -17.96
CA GLN A 76 0.35 16.60 -18.15
C GLN A 76 1.76 16.07 -18.45
N MET A 77 2.13 14.94 -17.84
CA MET A 77 3.45 14.32 -18.02
C MET A 77 3.52 13.38 -19.24
N GLY A 78 2.40 13.12 -19.92
CA GLY A 78 2.34 12.14 -21.01
C GLY A 78 2.52 10.70 -20.55
N VAL A 79 2.06 10.36 -19.33
CA VAL A 79 2.11 9.00 -18.78
C VAL A 79 0.80 8.26 -19.07
N ASP A 80 0.89 7.12 -19.74
CA ASP A 80 -0.29 6.32 -20.10
C ASP A 80 -0.82 5.48 -18.95
N VAL A 81 0.08 4.82 -18.20
CA VAL A 81 -0.26 3.87 -17.13
C VAL A 81 0.64 4.09 -15.92
N ALA A 82 0.05 4.04 -14.72
CA ALA A 82 0.75 4.14 -13.45
C ALA A 82 0.44 2.93 -12.55
N PHE A 83 1.49 2.35 -11.96
CA PHE A 83 1.38 1.33 -10.93
C PHE A 83 1.44 1.98 -9.56
N ILE A 84 0.34 1.89 -8.80
CA ILE A 84 0.15 2.66 -7.57
C ILE A 84 0.68 1.87 -6.36
N TYR A 85 1.75 2.38 -5.78
CA TYR A 85 2.37 1.85 -4.57
C TYR A 85 1.83 2.52 -3.30
N PRO A 86 1.84 1.82 -2.15
CA PRO A 86 1.51 2.45 -0.88
C PRO A 86 2.56 3.50 -0.50
N THR A 87 2.13 4.61 0.11
CA THR A 87 3.04 5.55 0.81
C THR A 87 3.17 5.21 2.29
N TYR A 88 2.09 5.38 3.06
CA TYR A 88 2.12 5.08 4.50
C TYR A 88 2.26 3.58 4.79
N GLY A 89 1.79 2.73 3.88
CA GLY A 89 1.99 1.29 3.96
C GLY A 89 3.47 0.88 3.99
N LEU A 90 4.39 1.71 3.48
CA LEU A 90 5.83 1.42 3.55
C LEU A 90 6.37 1.34 4.98
N TRP A 91 5.75 2.08 5.90
CA TRP A 91 6.06 2.04 7.32
C TRP A 91 5.21 1.00 8.05
N LEU A 92 3.91 1.03 7.81
CA LEU A 92 2.93 0.20 8.51
C LEU A 92 3.18 -1.30 8.34
N PHE A 93 3.44 -1.76 7.11
CA PHE A 93 3.45 -3.19 6.79
C PHE A 93 4.68 -3.98 7.31
N ALA A 94 5.57 -3.34 8.06
CA ALA A 94 6.74 -3.96 8.69
C ALA A 94 6.81 -3.75 10.22
N ILE A 95 5.72 -3.34 10.87
CA ILE A 95 5.71 -3.14 12.33
C ILE A 95 5.68 -4.51 13.04
N ASP A 96 6.86 -5.04 13.37
CA ASP A 96 7.02 -6.37 13.96
C ASP A 96 6.33 -6.59 15.31
N SER A 97 5.97 -5.53 16.05
CA SER A 97 5.21 -5.68 17.30
C SER A 97 3.74 -6.05 17.06
N LEU A 98 3.20 -5.85 15.85
CA LEU A 98 1.81 -6.17 15.54
C LEU A 98 1.60 -7.70 15.32
N PRO A 99 0.48 -8.25 15.81
CA PRO A 99 0.05 -9.61 15.47
C PRO A 99 -0.14 -9.79 13.95
N ALA A 100 0.14 -10.98 13.44
CA ALA A 100 0.04 -11.27 12.01
C ALA A 100 -1.39 -11.09 11.45
N GLU A 101 -2.42 -11.40 12.26
CA GLU A 101 -3.82 -11.22 11.88
C GLU A 101 -4.22 -9.74 11.74
N VAL A 102 -3.67 -8.87 12.60
CA VAL A 102 -3.87 -7.42 12.56
C VAL A 102 -3.19 -6.87 11.31
N MET A 103 -1.97 -7.34 11.02
CA MET A 103 -1.27 -6.96 9.78
C MET A 103 -2.05 -7.37 8.53
N GLY A 104 -2.55 -8.60 8.51
CA GLY A 104 -3.40 -9.08 7.42
C GLY A 104 -4.65 -8.23 7.25
N ALA A 105 -5.25 -7.73 8.34
CA ALA A 105 -6.40 -6.83 8.26
C ALA A 105 -6.05 -5.48 7.64
N PHE A 106 -4.91 -4.89 8.01
CA PHE A 106 -4.42 -3.67 7.36
C PHE A 106 -4.15 -3.85 5.88
N VAL A 107 -3.48 -4.95 5.51
CA VAL A 107 -3.19 -5.28 4.11
C VAL A 107 -4.48 -5.40 3.30
N ARG A 108 -5.47 -6.16 3.79
CA ARG A 108 -6.76 -6.33 3.10
C ARG A 108 -7.54 -5.02 3.01
N ALA A 109 -7.53 -4.22 4.07
CA ALA A 109 -8.20 -2.92 4.08
C ALA A 109 -7.57 -1.97 3.05
N TYR A 110 -6.24 -1.90 2.99
CA TYR A 110 -5.51 -1.12 2.00
C TYR A 110 -5.79 -1.59 0.57
N ASN A 111 -5.68 -2.89 0.29
CA ASN A 111 -5.91 -3.43 -1.04
C ASN A 111 -7.35 -3.19 -1.51
N ARG A 112 -8.34 -3.29 -0.59
CA ARG A 112 -9.74 -3.01 -0.88
C ARG A 112 -9.96 -1.53 -1.21
N TRP A 113 -9.47 -0.63 -0.36
CA TRP A 113 -9.52 0.82 -0.63
C TRP A 113 -8.84 1.19 -1.95
N LEU A 114 -7.64 0.65 -2.21
CA LEU A 114 -6.89 0.94 -3.43
C LEU A 114 -7.68 0.51 -4.66
N SER A 115 -8.38 -0.64 -4.60
CA SER A 115 -9.22 -1.13 -5.68
C SER A 115 -10.53 -0.35 -5.84
N GLU A 116 -11.24 -0.09 -4.75
CA GLU A 116 -12.61 0.44 -4.77
C GLU A 116 -12.65 1.97 -4.94
N GLU A 117 -11.66 2.70 -4.42
CA GLU A 117 -11.63 4.17 -4.45
C GLU A 117 -10.58 4.72 -5.41
N PHE A 118 -9.36 4.18 -5.37
CA PHE A 118 -8.25 4.82 -6.07
C PHE A 118 -8.16 4.38 -7.54
N CYS A 119 -8.01 3.08 -7.78
CA CYS A 119 -7.86 2.53 -9.12
C CYS A 119 -9.18 2.52 -9.90
N SER A 120 -10.33 2.55 -9.23
CA SER A 120 -11.66 2.60 -9.87
C SER A 120 -11.91 3.93 -10.60
N TYR A 121 -11.20 5.00 -10.25
CA TYR A 121 -11.35 6.32 -10.89
C TYR A 121 -10.99 6.29 -12.38
N ASP A 122 -9.88 5.63 -12.73
CA ASP A 122 -9.51 5.35 -14.13
C ASP A 122 -8.79 3.99 -14.19
N PRO A 123 -9.53 2.88 -14.28
CA PRO A 123 -8.93 1.55 -14.25
C PRO A 123 -8.13 1.22 -15.52
N ALA A 124 -8.22 2.04 -16.58
CA ALA A 124 -7.37 1.88 -17.76
C ALA A 124 -5.95 2.39 -17.44
N ARG A 125 -5.84 3.52 -16.76
CA ARG A 125 -4.57 4.18 -16.40
C ARG A 125 -3.97 3.72 -15.07
N LEU A 126 -4.80 3.51 -14.05
CA LEU A 126 -4.35 3.24 -12.68
C LEU A 126 -4.36 1.73 -12.39
N LYS A 127 -3.18 1.17 -12.10
CA LYS A 127 -3.00 -0.25 -11.76
C LYS A 127 -2.54 -0.39 -10.32
N GLY A 128 -3.31 -1.07 -9.48
CA GLY A 128 -2.93 -1.29 -8.09
C GLY A 128 -1.75 -2.26 -7.96
N VAL A 129 -0.86 -1.96 -7.00
CA VAL A 129 0.17 -2.89 -6.53
C VAL A 129 -0.25 -3.41 -5.15
N ALA A 130 -0.63 -4.68 -5.07
CA ALA A 130 -1.19 -5.24 -3.84
C ALA A 130 -0.14 -5.33 -2.74
N ALA A 131 -0.45 -4.83 -1.54
CA ALA A 131 0.35 -5.14 -0.36
C ALA A 131 0.17 -6.62 0.02
N VAL A 132 1.20 -7.22 0.61
CA VAL A 132 1.21 -8.63 1.01
C VAL A 132 1.64 -8.76 2.48
N ASN A 133 0.97 -9.62 3.23
CA ASN A 133 1.19 -9.80 4.66
C ASN A 133 2.40 -10.72 4.95
N GLN A 134 3.61 -10.16 5.03
CA GLN A 134 4.83 -10.93 5.35
C GLN A 134 4.87 -11.46 6.79
N HIS A 135 3.96 -11.05 7.67
CA HIS A 135 3.89 -11.59 9.03
C HIS A 135 3.37 -13.04 9.04
N ASP A 136 2.59 -13.43 8.03
CA ASP A 136 1.98 -14.74 7.87
C ASP A 136 2.24 -15.28 6.45
N PRO A 137 3.24 -16.17 6.28
CA PRO A 137 3.56 -16.75 4.97
C PRO A 137 2.40 -17.45 4.27
N GLU A 138 1.45 -18.04 5.01
CA GLU A 138 0.28 -18.67 4.40
C GLU A 138 -0.71 -17.63 3.85
N ASP A 139 -0.88 -16.51 4.56
CA ASP A 139 -1.74 -15.40 4.10
C ASP A 139 -1.16 -14.71 2.87
N MET A 140 0.16 -14.75 2.66
CA MET A 140 0.79 -14.21 1.44
C MET A 140 0.23 -14.85 0.16
N VAL A 141 0.09 -16.18 0.15
CA VAL A 141 -0.48 -16.93 -0.99
C VAL A 141 -1.96 -16.62 -1.16
N LYS A 142 -2.70 -16.51 -0.05
CA LYS A 142 -4.13 -16.16 -0.06
C LYS A 142 -4.36 -14.78 -0.67
N GLU A 143 -3.51 -13.80 -0.35
CA GLU A 143 -3.62 -12.43 -0.87
C GLU A 143 -3.27 -12.35 -2.36
N LEU A 144 -2.26 -13.10 -2.80
CA LEU A 144 -1.96 -13.27 -4.23
C LEU A 144 -3.18 -13.80 -5.00
N HIS A 145 -3.86 -14.83 -4.48
CA HIS A 145 -5.09 -15.34 -5.08
C HIS A 145 -6.25 -14.33 -5.08
N ARG A 146 -6.33 -13.44 -4.09
CA ARG A 146 -7.34 -12.37 -4.08
C ARG A 146 -7.07 -11.32 -5.15
N MET A 147 -5.83 -10.82 -5.24
CA MET A 147 -5.49 -9.75 -6.18
C MET A 147 -5.55 -10.19 -7.64
N THR A 148 -5.30 -11.47 -7.94
CA THR A 148 -5.46 -12.01 -9.30
C THR A 148 -6.92 -11.96 -9.76
N LYS A 149 -7.89 -12.12 -8.85
CA LYS A 149 -9.32 -11.94 -9.14
C LYS A 149 -9.69 -10.49 -9.45
N LEU A 150 -8.94 -9.53 -8.92
CA LEU A 150 -9.04 -8.09 -9.25
C LEU A 150 -8.34 -7.74 -10.58
N GLY A 151 -7.74 -8.72 -11.27
CA GLY A 151 -7.01 -8.52 -12.51
C GLY A 151 -5.62 -7.90 -12.32
N TRP A 152 -5.20 -7.64 -11.09
CA TRP A 152 -3.90 -7.03 -10.79
C TRP A 152 -2.76 -7.97 -11.11
N LYS A 153 -1.60 -7.38 -11.42
CA LYS A 153 -0.40 -8.07 -11.93
C LYS A 153 0.85 -7.84 -11.08
N ALA A 154 0.74 -7.06 -10.02
CA ALA A 154 1.87 -6.63 -9.22
C ALA A 154 1.55 -6.67 -7.74
N VAL A 155 2.57 -7.02 -6.96
CA VAL A 155 2.57 -7.04 -5.49
C VAL A 155 3.72 -6.21 -4.97
N PHE A 156 3.56 -5.72 -3.75
CA PHE A 156 4.57 -5.03 -2.97
C PHE A 156 4.90 -5.88 -1.74
N LEU A 157 6.20 -6.07 -1.52
CA LEU A 157 6.78 -6.67 -0.33
C LEU A 157 7.78 -5.69 0.27
N ARG A 158 7.89 -5.68 1.59
CA ARG A 158 8.97 -4.97 2.26
C ARG A 158 10.29 -5.69 1.98
N PRO A 159 11.32 -4.97 1.51
CA PRO A 159 12.64 -5.55 1.27
C PRO A 159 13.42 -5.78 2.56
N ASN A 160 12.99 -5.17 3.68
CA ASN A 160 13.61 -5.35 4.98
C ASN A 160 13.11 -6.64 5.64
N PRO A 161 13.87 -7.21 6.60
CA PRO A 161 13.38 -8.34 7.39
C PRO A 161 12.05 -8.01 8.08
N VAL A 162 11.10 -8.94 8.02
CA VAL A 162 9.81 -8.87 8.71
C VAL A 162 9.68 -10.13 9.55
N LYS A 163 9.41 -10.00 10.84
CA LYS A 163 9.41 -11.10 11.82
C LYS A 163 10.71 -11.93 11.78
N GLY A 164 11.84 -11.24 11.55
CA GLY A 164 13.16 -11.87 11.42
C GLY A 164 13.42 -12.61 10.11
N ARG A 165 12.46 -12.65 9.18
CA ARG A 165 12.59 -13.36 7.90
C ARG A 165 12.98 -12.40 6.78
N ILE A 166 14.00 -12.79 6.01
CA ILE A 166 14.37 -12.13 4.76
C ILE A 166 13.57 -12.69 3.57
N LEU A 167 13.64 -12.05 2.40
CA LEU A 167 12.84 -12.48 1.24
C LEU A 167 13.16 -13.89 0.71
N SER A 168 14.39 -14.38 0.95
CA SER A 168 14.82 -15.73 0.59
C SER A 168 14.56 -16.77 1.69
N ASP A 169 13.83 -16.42 2.75
CA ASP A 169 13.47 -17.37 3.80
C ASP A 169 12.58 -18.50 3.23
N PRO A 170 12.87 -19.79 3.53
CA PRO A 170 12.10 -20.92 3.02
C PRO A 170 10.60 -20.85 3.33
N ALA A 171 10.19 -20.13 4.39
CA ALA A 171 8.79 -19.93 4.71
C ALA A 171 8.02 -19.21 3.59
N TYR A 172 8.70 -18.39 2.78
CA TYR A 172 8.09 -17.67 1.65
C TYR A 172 8.12 -18.48 0.33
N GLU A 173 8.71 -19.67 0.30
CA GLU A 173 8.80 -20.50 -0.90
C GLU A 173 7.43 -20.80 -1.55
N PRO A 174 6.34 -21.11 -0.78
CA PRO A 174 5.02 -21.29 -1.37
C PRO A 174 4.52 -20.04 -2.11
N PHE A 175 4.84 -18.85 -1.61
CA PHE A 175 4.48 -17.60 -2.28
C PHE A 175 5.21 -17.44 -3.61
N TRP A 176 6.53 -17.70 -3.64
CA TRP A 176 7.31 -17.58 -4.87
C TRP A 176 6.92 -18.60 -5.94
N THR A 177 6.58 -19.83 -5.53
CA THR A 177 6.26 -20.92 -6.44
C THR A 177 4.80 -20.95 -6.89
N SER A 178 3.89 -20.29 -6.16
CA SER A 178 2.46 -20.25 -6.48
C SER A 178 2.13 -19.68 -7.88
N ASN A 179 3.04 -18.89 -8.48
CA ASN A 179 2.85 -18.31 -9.81
C ASN A 179 3.01 -19.30 -10.98
N SER A 180 3.60 -20.48 -10.74
CA SER A 180 3.81 -21.51 -11.78
C SER A 180 2.52 -22.08 -12.40
N HIS A 181 1.35 -21.71 -11.89
CA HIS A 181 0.04 -22.17 -12.40
C HIS A 181 -0.79 -21.11 -13.14
N PHE A 182 -0.38 -19.83 -13.17
CA PHE A 182 -1.21 -18.75 -13.76
C PHE A 182 -0.91 -18.47 -15.24
N GLU A 183 0.24 -18.91 -15.78
CA GLU A 183 0.60 -18.71 -17.19
C GLU A 183 -0.08 -19.72 -18.14
N ASN A 184 -0.54 -20.87 -17.64
CA ASN A 184 -1.10 -21.95 -18.47
C ASN A 184 -2.57 -21.79 -18.88
N LYS A 185 -3.24 -20.68 -18.56
CA LYS A 185 -4.66 -20.43 -18.92
C LYS A 185 -4.88 -19.35 -19.97
N ARG A 186 -3.84 -18.91 -20.68
CA ARG A 186 -3.98 -18.05 -21.87
C ARG A 186 -3.34 -18.73 -23.08
N ARG A 187 -4.07 -19.67 -23.66
CA ARG A 187 -3.98 -20.05 -25.08
C ARG A 187 -5.39 -20.15 -25.62
#